data_AF-A0A6G4N6C1-F1
#
_entry.id   AF-A0A6G4N6C1-F1
#
_cell.length_a   1.000
_cell.length_b   1.000
_cell.length_c   1.000
_cell.angle_alpha   90.00
_cell.angle_beta   90.00
_cell.angle_gamma   90.00
#
_symmetry.space_group_name_H-M   'P 1'
#
loop_
_entity.id
_entity.type
_entity.pdbx_description
1 polymer ?
#
loop_
_entity_poly.entity_id
_entity_poly.type
_entity_poly.pdbx_seq_one_letter_code
_entity_poly.pdbx_strand_id
1 'polypeptide(L)' 'ASLSFKHQVDKIILIAGDSDFVPAAKLARTEGIDFVLDSLGADIRNNLSLHIDGRRTCDEKFKFYLNQLFK' A
#
# COMPACT_ATOMS: atom_id res chain seq x y z
N ALA A 1 8.31 -13.15 -2.58
CA ALA A 1 7.21 -13.14 -1.61
C ALA A 1 7.10 -14.51 -0.95
N SER A 2 7.85 -14.72 0.13
CA SER A 2 7.84 -15.96 0.92
C SER A 2 7.01 -15.84 2.20
N LEU A 3 6.80 -14.61 2.70
CA LEU A 3 6.00 -14.31 3.90
C LEU A 3 4.49 -14.43 3.67
N SER A 4 4.01 -14.14 2.45
CA SER A 4 2.62 -14.34 2.07
C SER A 4 2.28 -15.83 1.89
N PHE A 5 3.28 -16.67 1.68
CA PHE A 5 3.10 -18.11 1.53
C PHE A 5 2.82 -18.74 2.91
N LYS A 6 1.74 -19.52 2.99
CA LYS A 6 1.27 -20.23 4.20
C LYS A 6 0.68 -19.33 5.31
N HIS A 7 0.12 -18.17 4.96
CA HIS A 7 -0.58 -17.29 5.91
C HIS A 7 0.21 -16.98 7.20
N GLN A 8 1.53 -16.77 7.07
CA GLN A 8 2.36 -16.41 8.24
C GLN A 8 2.09 -14.99 8.73
N VAL A 9 1.36 -14.19 7.94
CA VAL A 9 1.00 -12.82 8.24
C VAL A 9 -0.44 -12.54 7.79
N ASP A 10 -1.18 -11.77 8.58
CA ASP A 10 -2.56 -11.35 8.26
C ASP A 10 -2.60 -10.02 7.47
N LYS A 11 -1.54 -9.22 7.56
CA LYS A 11 -1.47 -7.87 6.98
C LYS A 11 -0.06 -7.51 6.56
N ILE A 12 0.06 -6.91 5.38
CA ILE A 12 1.29 -6.32 4.85
C ILE A 12 1.08 -4.82 4.70
N ILE A 13 2.00 -4.04 5.27
CA ILE A 13 2.02 -2.59 5.12
C ILE A 13 3.26 -2.24 4.30
N LEU A 14 3.05 -1.76 3.07
CA LEU A 14 4.12 -1.26 2.21
C LEU A 14 4.32 0.23 2.50
N ILE A 15 5.54 0.62 2.86
CA ILE A 15 5.93 2.01 3.02
C ILE A 15 6.87 2.35 1.85
N ALA A 16 6.32 2.84 0.74
CA ALA A 16 7.07 3.15 -0.47
C ALA A 16 6.30 4.07 -1.43
N GLY A 17 7.02 4.85 -2.24
CA GLY A 17 6.45 5.72 -3.28
C GLY A 17 6.41 5.12 -4.68
N ASP A 18 6.69 3.82 -4.85
CA ASP A 18 6.92 3.20 -6.16
C ASP A 18 5.80 2.22 -6.58
N SER A 19 5.50 2.19 -7.88
CA SER A 19 4.50 1.33 -8.51
C SER A 19 4.98 -0.10 -8.78
N ASP A 20 6.26 -0.39 -8.62
CA ASP A 20 6.83 -1.70 -8.95
C ASP A 20 6.36 -2.84 -8.02
N PHE A 21 5.64 -2.52 -6.94
CA PHE A 21 5.09 -3.49 -6.00
C PHE A 21 3.72 -4.08 -6.39
N VAL A 22 3.13 -3.69 -7.53
CA VAL A 22 1.86 -4.26 -8.03
C VAL A 22 1.84 -5.80 -8.03
N PRO A 23 2.88 -6.51 -8.53
CA PRO A 23 2.86 -7.98 -8.55
C PRO A 23 2.82 -8.59 -7.14
N ALA A 24 3.51 -7.97 -6.18
CA ALA A 24 3.52 -8.43 -4.79
C ALA A 24 2.17 -8.18 -4.09
N ALA A 25 1.56 -7.02 -4.33
CA ALA A 25 0.23 -6.69 -3.81
C ALA A 25 -0.83 -7.66 -4.33
N LYS A 26 -0.79 -7.97 -5.63
CA LYS A 26 -1.70 -8.96 -6.24
C LYS A 26 -1.57 -10.33 -5.59
N LEU A 27 -0.34 -10.81 -5.41
CA LEU A 27 -0.09 -12.10 -4.78
C LEU A 27 -0.59 -12.13 -3.33
N ALA A 28 -0.32 -11.08 -2.54
CA ALA A 28 -0.82 -10.99 -1.16
C ALA A 28 -2.35 -11.05 -1.08
N ARG A 29 -3.04 -10.31 -1.96
CA ARG A 29 -4.51 -10.33 -2.04
C ARG A 29 -5.07 -11.68 -2.49
N THR A 30 -4.41 -12.36 -3.42
CA THR A 30 -4.81 -13.73 -3.83
C THR A 30 -4.70 -14.72 -2.67
N GLU A 31 -3.75 -14.53 -1.77
CA GLU A 31 -3.59 -15.32 -0.53
C GLU A 31 -4.49 -14.80 0.63
N GLY A 32 -5.38 -13.83 0.39
CA GLY A 32 -6.30 -13.30 1.40
C GLY A 32 -5.64 -12.42 2.46
N ILE A 33 -4.45 -11.88 2.19
CA ILE A 33 -3.70 -11.01 3.10
C ILE A 33 -4.02 -9.56 2.79
N ASP A 34 -4.37 -8.78 3.82
CA ASP A 34 -4.62 -7.34 3.69
C ASP A 34 -3.34 -6.61 3.23
N PHE A 35 -3.42 -5.85 2.14
CA PHE A 35 -2.27 -5.10 1.61
C PHE A 35 -2.53 -3.59 1.63
N VAL A 36 -1.83 -2.89 2.53
CA VAL A 36 -1.96 -1.44 2.78
C VAL A 36 -0.72 -0.70 2.28
N LEU A 37 -0.90 0.51 1.75
CA LEU A 37 0.19 1.36 1.27
C LEU A 37 0.27 2.70 1.99
N ASP A 38 1.46 3.04 2.46
CA ASP A 38 1.86 4.39 2.86
C ASP A 38 2.88 4.93 1.86
N SER A 39 2.52 5.97 1.10
CA SER A 39 3.44 6.55 0.11
C SER A 39 4.32 7.66 0.66
N LEU A 40 4.29 7.93 1.96
CA LEU A 40 5.07 9.01 2.59
C LEU A 40 4.87 10.37 1.89
N GLY A 41 3.65 10.65 1.44
CA GLY A 41 3.31 11.89 0.73
C GLY A 41 3.67 11.92 -0.76
N ALA A 42 4.24 10.86 -1.31
CA ALA A 42 4.45 10.76 -2.76
C ALA A 42 3.12 10.54 -3.51
N ASP A 43 3.02 11.15 -4.69
CA ASP A 43 1.93 10.87 -5.61
C ASP A 43 2.07 9.45 -6.15
N ILE A 44 1.00 8.68 -6.08
CA ILE A 44 1.00 7.27 -6.48
C ILE A 44 0.29 7.20 -7.81
N ARG A 45 0.95 6.61 -8.80
CA ARG A 45 0.34 6.33 -10.10
C ARG A 45 -0.97 5.56 -9.92
N ASN A 46 -2.01 5.96 -10.66
CA ASN A 46 -3.36 5.38 -10.57
C ASN A 46 -3.39 3.85 -10.68
N ASN A 47 -2.40 3.22 -11.35
CA ASN A 47 -2.33 1.76 -11.50
C ASN A 47 -2.15 1.00 -10.17
N LEU A 48 -1.39 1.53 -9.21
CA LEU A 48 -1.12 0.87 -7.93
C LEU A 48 -2.31 1.04 -6.98
N SER A 49 -3.02 2.17 -7.09
CA SER A 49 -4.19 2.47 -6.26
C SER A 49 -5.34 1.45 -6.42
N LEU A 50 -5.46 0.82 -7.61
CA LEU A 50 -6.44 -0.23 -7.89
C LEU A 50 -6.09 -1.59 -7.25
N HIS A 51 -4.87 -1.74 -6.73
CA HIS A 51 -4.34 -3.01 -6.26
C HIS A 51 -4.04 -3.04 -4.76
N ILE A 52 -4.35 -1.96 -4.03
CA ILE A 52 -4.22 -1.84 -2.58
C ILE A 52 -5.61 -1.84 -1.93
N ASP A 53 -5.70 -2.34 -0.70
CA ASP A 53 -6.98 -2.37 0.05
C ASP A 53 -7.24 -1.04 0.79
N GLY A 54 -6.19 -0.24 0.99
CA GLY A 54 -6.30 1.11 1.50
C GLY A 54 -4.98 1.87 1.50
N ARG A 55 -5.05 3.21 1.44
CA ARG A 55 -3.92 4.10 1.74
C ARG A 55 -4.01 4.52 3.21
N ARG A 56 -2.94 4.31 3.96
CA ARG A 56 -2.82 4.83 5.33
C ARG A 56 -1.44 5.43 5.48
N THR A 57 -1.41 6.62 6.10
CA THR A 57 -0.15 7.29 6.41
C THR A 57 0.01 7.36 7.92
N CYS A 58 1.08 6.74 8.42
CA CYS A 58 1.34 6.65 9.85
C CYS A 58 2.04 7.92 10.39
N ASP A 59 2.71 8.68 9.52
CA ASP A 59 3.40 9.91 9.91
C ASP A 59 2.49 11.14 9.82
N GLU A 60 2.34 11.84 10.93
CA GLU A 60 1.50 13.05 11.03
C GLU A 60 1.96 14.18 10.11
N LYS A 61 3.26 14.26 9.80
CA LYS A 61 3.81 15.26 8.86
C LYS A 61 3.28 15.06 7.45
N PHE A 62 3.04 13.81 7.06
CA PHE A 62 2.56 13.46 5.73
C PHE A 62 1.02 13.41 5.61
N LYS A 63 0.28 13.43 6.74
CA LYS A 63 -1.20 13.54 6.74
C LYS A 63 -1.70 14.86 6.12
N PHE A 64 -0.91 15.93 6.19
CA PHE A 64 -1.30 17.25 5.69
C PHE A 64 -1.34 17.32 4.16
N TYR A 65 -0.41 16.63 3.47
CA TYR A 65 -0.29 16.64 2.01
C TYR A 65 -1.47 15.95 1.31
N LEU A 66 -2.00 14.88 1.90
CA LEU A 66 -3.18 14.18 1.36
C LEU A 66 -4.46 15.04 1.44
N ASN A 67 -4.61 15.88 2.46
CA ASN A 67 -5.79 16.75 2.60
C ASN A 67 -5.78 17.98 1.68
N GLN A 68 -4.63 18.32 1.07
CA GLN A 68 -4.50 19.48 0.20
C GLN A 68 -4.69 19.13 -1.28
N LEU A 69 -4.48 17.86 -1.67
CA LEU A 69 -4.62 17.36 -3.04
C LEU A 69 -6.06 16.93 -3.41
N PHE A 70 -6.97 16.83 -2.42
CA PHE A 70 -8.38 16.46 -2.63
C PHE A 70 -9.36 17.58 -2.21
N LYS A 71 -8.96 18.85 -2.31
CA LYS A 71 -9.90 19.98 -2.32
C LYS A 71 -10.24 20.39 -3.74
#